data_AF-A0A453FZU0-F1
#
_entry.id   AF-A0A453FZU0-F1
#
_cell.length_a   1.000
_cell.length_b   1.000
_cell.length_c   1.000
_cell.angle_alpha   90.00
_cell.angle_beta   90.00
_cell.angle_gamma   90.00
#
_symmetry.space_group_name_H-M   'P 1'
#
loop_
_entity.id
_entity.type
_entity.pdbx_description
1 polymer ?
#
loop_
_entity_poly.entity_id
_entity_poly.type
_entity_poly.pdbx_seq_one_letter_code
_entity_poly.pdbx_strand_id
1 'polypeptide(L)'
;MVYSLFEQVSEAAVTIVERPWERVAVDGKPHSHGFKLGSEKHTTEVTVKKSGSLLINSGIQGYSLLKTTQSGFEGFMRDRYTLLPETRERIVATEVTAWWRYPFEHISQLPSKPFCFTQRYQDVKKVLADTFFGPSDVGVYSPSVQNTLYLMAREVLTRFPDIASVQLRMPNLHFLPVNLGGKENPGLVKFADDVYMPTDEPHGTIEATLSRANSKL
;
A
#
# COMPACT_ATOMS: atom_id res chain seq x y z
N MET A 1 13.60 5.34 31.23
CA MET A 1 12.66 5.79 30.16
C MET A 1 12.73 7.30 30.11
N VAL A 2 12.68 7.96 28.95
CA VAL A 2 12.90 9.43 28.81
C VAL A 2 12.17 10.30 29.86
N TYR A 3 10.98 9.87 30.29
CA TYR A 3 10.21 10.50 31.37
C TYR A 3 10.85 10.55 32.76
N SER A 4 11.77 9.64 33.08
CA SER A 4 12.51 9.66 34.35
C SER A 4 13.64 10.67 34.36
N LEU A 5 14.02 11.23 33.21
CA LEU A 5 15.12 12.18 33.07
C LEU A 5 14.62 13.62 32.96
N PHE A 6 13.38 13.84 32.51
CA PHE A 6 12.79 15.16 32.32
C PHE A 6 11.33 15.17 32.77
N GLU A 7 11.07 15.67 33.98
CA GLU A 7 9.73 15.61 34.59
C GLU A 7 8.65 16.37 33.82
N GLN A 8 9.04 17.43 33.11
CA GLN A 8 8.16 18.28 32.31
C GLN A 8 7.69 17.62 31.00
N VAL A 9 8.31 16.52 30.57
CA VAL A 9 7.92 15.83 29.33
C VAL A 9 6.66 15.01 29.60
N SER A 10 5.58 15.31 28.85
CA SER A 10 4.27 14.66 28.99
C SER A 10 3.98 13.62 27.90
N GLU A 11 4.67 13.70 26.76
CA GLU A 11 4.50 12.83 25.60
C GLU A 11 5.82 12.71 24.82
N ALA A 12 6.02 11.57 24.17
CA ALA A 12 7.13 11.30 23.27
C ALA A 12 6.58 10.54 22.06
N ALA A 13 6.86 11.08 20.87
CA ALA A 13 6.56 10.44 19.59
C ALA A 13 7.87 10.08 18.89
N VAL A 14 7.97 8.84 18.41
CA VAL A 14 9.14 8.32 17.71
C VAL A 14 8.69 7.73 16.38
N THR A 15 9.27 8.25 15.30
CA THR A 15 9.07 7.72 13.94
C THR A 15 10.34 7.04 13.48
N ILE A 16 10.21 5.82 12.95
CA ILE A 16 11.32 5.03 12.41
C ILE A 16 10.96 4.66 10.97
N VAL A 17 11.93 4.86 10.07
CA VAL A 17 11.86 4.42 8.68
C VAL A 17 13.05 3.51 8.42
N GLU A 18 12.77 2.23 8.18
CA GLU A 18 13.81 1.25 7.87
C GLU A 18 14.39 1.50 6.47
N ARG A 19 15.72 1.43 6.35
CA ARG A 19 16.38 1.30 5.04
C ARG A 19 16.36 -0.19 4.65
N PRO A 20 15.66 -0.59 3.57
CA PRO A 20 15.39 -1.98 3.28
C PRO A 20 16.61 -2.67 2.66
N TRP A 21 17.61 -3.05 3.46
CA TRP A 21 18.73 -3.84 2.96
C TRP A 21 18.32 -5.31 2.79
N GLU A 22 18.33 -5.78 1.55
CA GLU A 22 18.00 -7.16 1.19
C GLU A 22 19.26 -7.95 0.91
N ARG A 23 19.38 -9.15 1.48
CA ARG A 23 20.49 -10.06 1.18
C ARG A 23 20.39 -10.53 -0.26
N VAL A 24 21.45 -10.32 -1.04
CA VAL A 24 21.51 -10.75 -2.44
C VAL A 24 21.67 -12.28 -2.52
N ALA A 25 21.06 -12.91 -3.53
CA ALA A 25 21.33 -14.29 -3.89
C ALA A 25 22.22 -14.35 -5.14
N VAL A 26 23.26 -15.18 -5.11
CA VAL A 26 24.15 -15.49 -6.24
C VAL A 26 24.06 -16.99 -6.48
N ASP A 27 23.73 -17.40 -7.71
CA ASP A 27 23.46 -18.80 -8.08
C ASP A 27 22.43 -19.50 -7.16
N GLY A 28 21.37 -18.75 -6.80
CA GLY A 28 20.31 -19.22 -5.90
C GLY A 28 20.70 -19.34 -4.43
N LYS A 29 21.93 -18.96 -4.04
CA LYS A 29 22.43 -19.02 -2.65
C LYS A 29 22.53 -17.63 -2.04
N PRO A 30 22.07 -17.41 -0.80
CA PRO A 30 22.26 -16.13 -0.12
C PRO A 30 23.74 -15.79 0.05
N HIS A 31 24.15 -14.60 -0.39
CA HIS A 31 25.51 -14.11 -0.23
C HIS A 31 25.80 -13.85 1.25
N SER A 32 27.01 -14.16 1.73
CA SER A 32 27.34 -14.05 3.16
C SER A 32 27.39 -12.61 3.67
N HIS A 33 27.77 -11.67 2.81
CA HIS A 33 27.93 -10.24 3.15
C HIS A 33 27.49 -9.29 2.02
N GLY A 34 26.63 -9.75 1.10
CA GLY A 34 26.20 -8.97 -0.07
C GLY A 34 24.75 -8.51 0.10
N PHE A 35 24.51 -7.21 -0.08
CA PHE A 35 23.20 -6.60 0.10
C PHE A 35 22.87 -5.62 -1.03
N LYS A 36 21.59 -5.54 -1.39
CA LYS A 36 21.04 -4.50 -2.26
C LYS A 36 19.95 -3.73 -1.51
N LEU A 37 19.60 -2.54 -1.99
CA LEU A 37 18.43 -1.84 -1.49
C LEU A 37 17.16 -2.42 -2.11
N GLY A 38 16.18 -2.71 -1.27
CA GLY A 38 14.79 -2.95 -1.63
C GLY A 38 14.07 -1.63 -1.96
N SER A 39 12.88 -1.76 -2.52
CA SER A 39 12.05 -0.61 -2.96
C SER A 39 11.24 -0.01 -1.82
N GLU A 40 10.54 -0.86 -1.08
CA GLU A 40 9.57 -0.47 -0.08
C GLU A 40 10.18 -0.36 1.31
N LYS A 41 9.66 0.57 2.11
CA LYS A 41 10.16 0.87 3.45
C LYS A 41 9.18 0.36 4.50
N HIS A 42 9.70 -0.33 5.51
CA HIS A 42 8.96 -0.61 6.73
C HIS A 42 9.05 0.61 7.65
N THR A 43 7.89 1.12 8.07
CA THR A 43 7.81 2.30 8.94
C THR A 43 7.10 1.96 10.24
N THR A 44 7.44 2.65 11.32
CA THR A 44 6.64 2.64 12.55
C THR A 44 6.61 4.02 13.18
N GLU A 45 5.48 4.33 13.80
CA GLU A 45 5.30 5.51 14.63
C GLU A 45 4.78 5.04 15.99
N VAL A 46 5.45 5.45 17.06
CA VAL A 46 5.10 5.12 18.43
C VAL A 46 4.95 6.40 19.22
N THR A 47 3.76 6.62 19.77
CA THR A 47 3.50 7.71 20.71
C THR A 47 3.19 7.12 22.06
N VAL A 48 3.94 7.53 23.08
CA VAL A 48 3.68 7.18 24.48
C VAL A 48 3.47 8.47 25.26
N LYS A 49 2.51 8.50 26.18
CA LYS A 49 2.30 9.59 27.13
C LYS A 49 2.87 9.20 28.49
N LYS A 50 3.20 10.20 29.33
CA LYS A 50 3.63 10.00 30.73
C LYS A 50 2.57 9.24 31.55
N SER A 51 1.29 9.37 31.19
CA SER A 51 0.17 8.60 31.76
C SER A 51 0.22 7.10 31.47
N GLY A 52 1.08 6.66 30.54
CA GLY A 52 1.14 5.30 30.01
C GLY A 52 0.25 5.06 28.80
N SER A 53 -0.54 6.03 28.34
CA SER A 53 -1.29 5.93 27.08
C SER A 53 -0.33 5.68 25.92
N LEU A 54 -0.71 4.78 25.02
CA LEU A 54 0.15 4.25 23.97
C LEU A 54 -0.58 4.24 22.63
N LEU A 55 0.15 4.56 21.56
CA LEU A 55 -0.27 4.41 20.18
C LEU A 55 0.91 3.78 19.41
N ILE A 56 0.65 2.68 18.71
CA ILE A 56 1.64 2.02 17.85
C ILE A 56 1.04 1.85 16.48
N ASN A 57 1.68 2.48 15.50
CA ASN A 57 1.41 2.30 14.08
C ASN A 57 2.60 1.62 13.42
N SER A 58 2.33 0.68 12.51
CA SER A 58 3.30 0.18 11.55
C SER A 58 2.81 0.51 10.13
N GLY A 59 3.71 0.48 9.16
CA GLY A 59 3.35 0.82 7.79
C GLY A 59 4.31 0.33 6.73
N ILE A 60 3.86 0.44 5.49
CA ILE A 60 4.63 0.23 4.27
C ILE A 60 4.56 1.49 3.42
N GLN A 61 5.69 1.91 2.86
CA GLN A 61 5.78 3.04 1.93
C GLN A 61 6.56 2.62 0.68
N GLY A 62 6.20 3.14 -0.49
CA GLY A 62 6.92 2.81 -1.73
C GLY A 62 6.61 1.43 -2.30
N TYR A 63 5.50 0.78 -1.89
CA TYR A 63 5.21 -0.59 -2.33
C TYR A 63 4.52 -0.61 -3.69
N SER A 64 5.33 -0.63 -4.75
CA SER A 64 4.86 -0.57 -6.13
C SER A 64 4.29 -1.91 -6.62
N LEU A 65 3.06 -1.89 -7.12
CA LEU A 65 2.34 -3.03 -7.68
C LEU A 65 1.79 -2.66 -9.06
N LEU A 66 1.88 -3.57 -10.02
CA LEU A 66 1.33 -3.41 -11.37
C LEU A 66 0.79 -4.74 -11.86
N LYS A 67 -0.41 -4.72 -12.46
CA LYS A 67 -0.87 -5.81 -13.33
C LYS A 67 -1.31 -5.25 -14.67
N THR A 68 -1.01 -5.99 -15.72
CA THR A 68 -1.24 -5.55 -17.10
C THR A 68 -2.67 -5.76 -17.58
N THR A 69 -3.47 -6.49 -16.79
CA THR A 69 -4.84 -6.84 -17.12
C THR A 69 -5.71 -7.06 -15.89
N GLN A 70 -6.94 -7.51 -16.06
CA GLN A 70 -7.91 -7.79 -15.02
C GLN A 70 -8.23 -6.52 -14.20
N SER A 71 -8.33 -5.39 -14.89
CA SER A 71 -8.79 -4.14 -14.31
C SER A 71 -9.65 -3.38 -15.31
N GLY A 72 -10.81 -2.91 -14.85
CA GLY A 72 -11.66 -2.00 -15.60
C GLY A 72 -11.97 -0.73 -14.81
N PHE A 73 -12.70 0.16 -15.45
CA PHE A 73 -13.35 1.32 -14.87
C PHE A 73 -14.50 1.76 -15.79
N GLU A 74 -15.72 1.42 -15.37
CA GLU A 74 -16.97 1.68 -16.09
C GLU A 74 -18.08 2.02 -15.08
N GLY A 75 -19.19 2.58 -15.53
CA GLY A 75 -20.35 2.94 -14.70
C GLY A 75 -20.16 4.17 -13.81
N PHE A 76 -19.15 5.00 -14.08
CA PHE A 76 -18.95 6.26 -13.35
C PHE A 76 -19.91 7.36 -13.82
N MET A 77 -20.17 8.33 -12.95
CA MET A 77 -21.01 9.48 -13.28
C MET A 77 -20.44 10.25 -14.48
N ARG A 78 -21.33 10.62 -15.41
CA ARG A 78 -20.96 11.41 -16.59
C ARG A 78 -21.64 12.76 -16.53
N ASP A 79 -20.87 13.80 -16.79
CA ASP A 79 -21.33 15.17 -16.93
C ASP A 79 -20.70 15.84 -18.16
N ARG A 80 -20.91 17.16 -18.31
CA ARG A 80 -20.37 17.94 -19.42
C ARG A 80 -18.83 18.01 -19.47
N TYR A 81 -18.13 17.61 -18.42
CA TYR A 81 -16.67 17.61 -18.32
C TYR A 81 -16.05 16.21 -18.45
N THR A 82 -16.89 15.18 -18.59
CA THR A 82 -16.43 13.78 -18.60
C THR A 82 -15.97 13.35 -19.98
N LEU A 83 -14.66 13.44 -20.24
CA LEU A 83 -14.03 12.99 -21.48
C LEU A 83 -13.53 11.54 -21.44
N LEU A 84 -13.38 10.98 -20.23
CA LEU A 84 -12.82 9.65 -20.04
C LEU A 84 -13.75 8.57 -20.65
N PRO A 85 -13.25 7.74 -21.57
CA PRO A 85 -13.99 6.56 -22.03
C PRO A 85 -14.02 5.51 -20.92
N GLU A 86 -15.11 4.75 -20.87
CA GLU A 86 -15.17 3.55 -20.04
C GLU A 86 -14.24 2.48 -20.63
N THR A 87 -13.67 1.66 -19.75
CA THR A 87 -12.90 0.49 -20.19
C THR A 87 -13.18 -0.69 -19.28
N ARG A 88 -13.26 -1.87 -19.88
CA ARG A 88 -13.29 -3.15 -19.16
C ARG A 88 -11.91 -3.72 -18.94
N GLU A 89 -10.92 -3.14 -19.60
CA GLU A 89 -9.57 -3.68 -19.59
C GLU A 89 -8.51 -2.58 -19.70
N ARG A 90 -7.60 -2.58 -18.73
CA ARG A 90 -6.49 -1.62 -18.63
C ARG A 90 -5.40 -2.14 -17.71
N ILE A 91 -4.21 -1.59 -17.88
CA ILE A 91 -3.16 -1.64 -16.87
C ILE A 91 -3.65 -0.90 -15.62
N VAL A 92 -3.38 -1.49 -14.45
CA VAL A 92 -3.47 -0.79 -13.17
C VAL A 92 -2.15 -0.89 -12.44
N ALA A 93 -1.61 0.27 -12.06
CA ALA A 93 -0.37 0.39 -11.32
C ALA A 93 -0.56 1.36 -10.14
N THR A 94 0.09 1.07 -9.03
CA THR A 94 -0.02 1.86 -7.81
C THR A 94 1.23 1.75 -6.97
N GLU A 95 1.59 2.83 -6.26
CA GLU A 95 2.55 2.80 -5.16
C GLU A 95 1.78 2.75 -3.85
N VAL A 96 1.55 1.54 -3.31
CA VAL A 96 0.77 1.37 -2.09
C VAL A 96 1.51 1.98 -0.91
N THR A 97 0.84 2.89 -0.22
CA THR A 97 1.18 3.29 1.13
C THR A 97 0.14 2.76 2.10
N ALA A 98 0.58 2.01 3.11
CA ALA A 98 -0.29 1.42 4.11
C ALA A 98 0.17 1.82 5.51
N TRP A 99 -0.78 2.14 6.37
CA TRP A 99 -0.58 2.26 7.81
C TRP A 99 -1.58 1.38 8.53
N TRP A 100 -1.16 0.73 9.60
CA TRP A 100 -2.06 -0.01 10.46
C TRP A 100 -1.73 0.22 11.92
N ARG A 101 -2.80 0.26 12.73
CA ARG A 101 -2.73 0.53 14.16
C ARG A 101 -2.93 -0.76 14.95
N TYR A 102 -2.10 -0.97 15.94
CA TYR A 102 -2.26 -2.05 16.92
C TYR A 102 -3.27 -1.64 18.01
N PRO A 103 -4.01 -2.59 18.62
CA PRO A 103 -5.07 -2.30 19.59
C PRO A 103 -4.56 -1.92 20.99
N PHE A 104 -3.25 -1.77 21.19
CA PHE A 104 -2.68 -1.39 22.48
C PHE A 104 -2.89 0.10 22.73
N GLU A 105 -3.69 0.44 23.74
CA GLU A 105 -3.99 1.81 24.18
C GLU A 105 -3.17 2.23 25.42
N HIS A 106 -2.54 1.27 26.11
CA HIS A 106 -1.72 1.52 27.28
C HIS A 106 -0.50 0.60 27.35
N ILE A 107 0.62 1.08 27.89
CA ILE A 107 1.89 0.32 27.99
C ILE A 107 1.74 -1.02 28.74
N SER A 108 0.79 -1.12 29.67
CA SER A 108 0.53 -2.35 30.43
C SER A 108 -0.15 -3.45 29.61
N GLN A 109 -0.71 -3.11 28.45
CA GLN A 109 -1.33 -4.08 27.52
C GLN A 109 -0.32 -4.71 26.57
N LEU A 110 0.91 -4.20 26.53
CA LEU A 110 1.96 -4.78 25.71
C LEU A 110 2.23 -6.23 26.16
N PRO A 111 2.31 -7.17 25.22
CA PRO A 111 2.54 -8.57 25.56
C PRO A 111 3.93 -8.72 26.22
N SER A 112 4.00 -9.57 27.25
CA SER A 112 5.25 -9.91 27.93
C SER A 112 6.20 -10.74 27.07
N LYS A 113 5.66 -11.47 26.08
CA LYS A 113 6.44 -12.14 25.04
C LYS A 113 6.66 -11.18 23.86
N PRO A 114 7.82 -11.25 23.19
CA PRO A 114 8.10 -10.40 22.03
C PRO A 114 7.01 -10.55 20.96
N PHE A 115 6.34 -9.45 20.64
CA PHE A 115 5.47 -9.37 19.48
C PHE A 115 6.33 -9.22 18.22
N CYS A 116 6.18 -10.11 17.24
CA CYS A 116 7.02 -10.09 16.04
C CYS A 116 6.48 -9.10 15.01
N PHE A 117 6.73 -7.80 15.22
CA PHE A 117 6.31 -6.72 14.31
C PHE A 117 6.85 -6.91 12.88
N THR A 118 8.08 -7.39 12.74
CA THR A 118 8.68 -7.70 11.43
C THR A 118 7.90 -8.79 10.70
N GLN A 119 7.50 -9.86 11.37
CA GLN A 119 6.67 -10.89 10.74
C GLN A 119 5.31 -10.33 10.34
N ARG A 120 4.67 -9.52 11.22
CA ARG A 120 3.38 -8.89 10.89
C ARG A 120 3.50 -7.97 9.68
N TYR A 121 4.58 -7.21 9.55
CA TYR A 121 4.87 -6.41 8.36
C TYR A 121 4.92 -7.27 7.09
N GLN A 122 5.68 -8.38 7.11
CA GLN A 122 5.77 -9.29 5.97
C GLN A 122 4.43 -9.94 5.64
N ASP A 123 3.67 -10.33 6.66
CA ASP A 123 2.35 -10.93 6.49
C ASP A 123 1.36 -9.94 5.87
N VAL A 124 1.33 -8.68 6.34
CA VAL A 124 0.48 -7.61 5.78
C VAL A 124 0.88 -7.34 4.34
N LYS A 125 2.16 -7.15 4.03
CA LYS A 125 2.67 -6.97 2.67
C LYS A 125 2.20 -8.10 1.75
N LYS A 126 2.31 -9.35 2.21
CA LYS A 126 1.85 -10.52 1.46
C LYS A 126 0.33 -10.47 1.20
N VAL A 127 -0.47 -10.15 2.21
CA VAL A 127 -1.94 -10.04 2.05
C VAL A 127 -2.30 -8.95 1.04
N LEU A 128 -1.65 -7.79 1.11
CA LEU A 128 -1.85 -6.71 0.15
C LEU A 128 -1.57 -7.18 -1.29
N ALA A 129 -0.45 -7.88 -1.51
CA ALA A 129 -0.07 -8.43 -2.81
C ALA A 129 -1.05 -9.51 -3.29
N ASP A 130 -1.33 -10.50 -2.45
CA ASP A 130 -2.21 -11.63 -2.77
C ASP A 130 -3.61 -11.14 -3.15
N THR A 131 -4.13 -10.12 -2.46
CA THR A 131 -5.44 -9.52 -2.80
C THR A 131 -5.42 -8.69 -4.08
N PHE A 132 -4.31 -8.00 -4.38
CA PHE A 132 -4.17 -7.22 -5.61
C PHE A 132 -4.07 -8.12 -6.87
N PHE A 133 -3.29 -9.20 -6.77
CA PHE A 133 -3.02 -10.10 -7.89
C PHE A 133 -4.06 -11.22 -8.04
N GLY A 134 -4.56 -11.79 -6.95
CA GLY A 134 -5.39 -13.00 -7.00
C GLY A 134 -4.57 -14.26 -7.32
N PRO A 135 -5.24 -15.36 -7.73
CA PRO A 135 -4.56 -16.59 -8.17
C PRO A 135 -3.56 -16.33 -9.31
N SER A 136 -2.38 -16.95 -9.28
CA SER A 136 -1.28 -16.64 -10.20
C SER A 136 -1.55 -17.03 -11.66
N ASP A 137 -2.48 -17.94 -11.90
CA ASP A 137 -2.84 -18.48 -13.22
C ASP A 137 -3.92 -17.65 -13.93
N VAL A 138 -4.87 -17.07 -13.19
CA VAL A 138 -6.04 -16.35 -13.76
C VAL A 138 -6.20 -14.91 -13.28
N GLY A 139 -5.51 -14.54 -12.20
CA GLY A 139 -5.63 -13.25 -11.52
C GLY A 139 -7.01 -13.00 -10.89
N VAL A 140 -7.26 -11.75 -10.52
CA VAL A 140 -8.57 -11.29 -10.03
C VAL A 140 -8.96 -9.98 -10.71
N TYR A 141 -10.21 -9.89 -11.17
CA TYR A 141 -10.74 -8.67 -11.78
C TYR A 141 -10.94 -7.56 -10.74
N SER A 142 -10.52 -6.35 -11.07
CA SER A 142 -10.73 -5.13 -10.27
C SER A 142 -11.62 -4.14 -11.04
N PRO A 143 -12.87 -3.89 -10.60
CA PRO A 143 -13.75 -2.92 -11.25
C PRO A 143 -13.38 -1.47 -10.91
N SER A 144 -12.61 -1.25 -9.83
CA SER A 144 -12.11 0.06 -9.43
C SER A 144 -11.00 -0.07 -8.38
N VAL A 145 -10.12 0.94 -8.30
CA VAL A 145 -9.08 1.00 -7.26
C VAL A 145 -9.72 1.07 -5.87
N GLN A 146 -10.86 1.75 -5.71
CA GLN A 146 -11.64 1.80 -4.47
C GLN A 146 -12.04 0.40 -4.00
N ASN A 147 -12.51 -0.46 -4.90
CA ASN A 147 -12.89 -1.81 -4.54
C ASN A 147 -11.68 -2.63 -4.11
N THR A 148 -10.59 -2.60 -4.88
CA THR A 148 -9.34 -3.31 -4.51
C THR A 148 -8.78 -2.81 -3.18
N LEU A 149 -8.75 -1.50 -2.95
CA LEU A 149 -8.32 -0.88 -1.70
C LEU A 149 -9.16 -1.41 -0.53
N TYR A 150 -10.48 -1.37 -0.65
CA TYR A 150 -11.38 -1.89 0.39
C TYR A 150 -11.12 -3.37 0.68
N LEU A 151 -10.99 -4.20 -0.37
CA LEU A 151 -10.72 -5.63 -0.20
C LEU A 151 -9.38 -5.87 0.49
N MET A 152 -8.32 -5.16 0.09
CA MET A 152 -7.00 -5.27 0.70
C MET A 152 -7.05 -4.92 2.20
N ALA A 153 -7.63 -3.78 2.56
CA ALA A 153 -7.77 -3.38 3.97
C ALA A 153 -8.65 -4.36 4.77
N ARG A 154 -9.75 -4.84 4.17
CA ARG A 154 -10.63 -5.83 4.79
C ARG A 154 -9.90 -7.15 5.03
N GLU A 155 -9.15 -7.68 4.06
CA GLU A 155 -8.42 -8.95 4.21
C GLU A 155 -7.33 -8.85 5.28
N VAL A 156 -6.63 -7.72 5.39
CA VAL A 156 -5.69 -7.45 6.49
C VAL A 156 -6.41 -7.53 7.84
N LEU A 157 -7.54 -6.83 8.00
CA LEU A 157 -8.34 -6.88 9.23
C LEU A 157 -8.94 -8.27 9.48
N THR A 158 -9.33 -9.03 8.45
CA THR A 158 -9.87 -10.39 8.64
C THR A 158 -8.78 -11.33 9.16
N ARG A 159 -7.57 -11.27 8.60
CA ARG A 159 -6.48 -12.20 8.92
C ARG A 159 -5.74 -11.88 10.21
N PHE A 160 -5.74 -10.61 10.62
CA PHE A 160 -4.91 -10.13 11.75
C PHE A 160 -5.78 -9.47 12.83
N PRO A 161 -6.28 -10.26 13.80
CA PRO A 161 -7.04 -9.77 14.96
C PRO A 161 -6.31 -8.72 15.80
N ASP A 162 -4.98 -8.75 15.76
CA ASP A 162 -4.07 -7.81 16.42
C ASP A 162 -3.86 -6.50 15.64
N ILE A 163 -4.61 -6.26 14.57
CA ILE A 163 -4.73 -4.96 13.90
C ILE A 163 -6.13 -4.38 14.13
N ALA A 164 -6.17 -3.12 14.60
CA ALA A 164 -7.39 -2.40 14.94
C ALA A 164 -7.95 -1.58 13.78
N SER A 165 -7.08 -0.98 12.98
CA SER A 165 -7.43 -0.21 11.77
C SER A 165 -6.31 -0.27 10.73
N VAL A 166 -6.68 -0.07 9.47
CA VAL A 166 -5.79 -0.01 8.30
C VAL A 166 -6.18 1.19 7.46
N GLN A 167 -5.23 2.06 7.17
CA GLN A 167 -5.33 3.13 6.20
C GLN A 167 -4.51 2.76 4.97
N LEU A 168 -5.09 2.94 3.79
CA LEU A 168 -4.41 2.75 2.52
C LEU A 168 -4.50 4.03 1.70
N ARG A 169 -3.40 4.37 1.04
CA ARG A 169 -3.30 5.38 -0.01
C ARG A 169 -2.72 4.71 -1.26
N MET A 170 -3.45 4.80 -2.36
CA MET A 170 -3.16 4.10 -3.62
C MET A 170 -3.30 5.08 -4.79
N PRO A 171 -2.20 5.74 -5.23
CA PRO A 171 -2.22 6.51 -6.45
C PRO A 171 -2.37 5.57 -7.66
N ASN A 172 -3.21 5.94 -8.62
CA ASN A 172 -3.37 5.22 -9.88
C ASN A 172 -2.35 5.76 -10.88
N LEU A 173 -1.20 5.09 -10.98
CA LEU A 173 -0.12 5.43 -11.91
C LEU A 173 -0.56 5.02 -13.32
N HIS A 174 -0.72 6.00 -14.21
CA HIS A 174 -1.32 5.76 -15.51
C HIS A 174 -0.29 5.24 -16.52
N PHE A 175 -0.72 4.22 -17.28
CA PHE A 175 -0.07 3.74 -18.48
C PHE A 175 -1.05 3.96 -19.63
N LEU A 176 -0.87 5.03 -20.39
CA LEU A 176 -1.81 5.48 -21.41
C LEU A 176 -1.49 4.84 -22.76
N PRO A 177 -2.48 4.29 -23.49
CA PRO A 177 -2.30 3.80 -24.86
C PRO A 177 -1.64 4.83 -25.78
N VAL A 178 -0.53 4.47 -26.45
CA VAL A 178 0.12 5.38 -27.40
C VAL A 178 -0.65 5.42 -28.71
N ASN A 179 -1.12 6.62 -29.09
CA ASN A 179 -1.73 6.89 -30.38
C ASN A 179 -1.12 8.17 -30.95
N LEU A 180 -0.32 8.04 -32.03
CA LEU A 180 0.40 9.15 -32.66
C LEU A 180 -0.24 9.59 -33.98
N GLY A 181 -1.48 9.18 -34.24
CA GLY A 181 -2.23 9.65 -35.41
C GLY A 181 -2.52 11.15 -35.32
N GLY A 182 -2.07 11.90 -36.32
CA GLY A 182 -2.39 13.33 -36.51
C GLY A 182 -3.45 13.55 -37.60
N LYS A 183 -3.89 14.80 -37.81
CA LYS A 183 -4.83 15.13 -38.90
C LYS A 183 -4.31 14.77 -40.29
N GLU A 184 -3.00 14.93 -40.51
CA GLU A 184 -2.35 14.64 -41.81
C GLU A 184 -1.99 13.17 -41.99
N ASN A 185 -1.79 12.44 -40.88
CA ASN A 185 -1.50 11.01 -40.91
C ASN A 185 -2.20 10.27 -39.75
N PRO A 186 -3.51 10.01 -39.88
CA PRO A 186 -4.31 9.41 -38.82
C PRO A 186 -3.97 7.94 -38.54
N GLY A 187 -3.10 7.32 -39.36
CA GLY A 187 -2.67 5.93 -39.21
C GLY A 187 -1.22 5.75 -38.76
N LEU A 188 -0.50 6.83 -38.41
CA LEU A 188 0.94 6.78 -38.16
C LEU A 188 1.33 5.74 -37.10
N VAL A 189 0.66 5.76 -35.94
CA VAL A 189 0.73 4.72 -34.91
C VAL A 189 -0.65 4.59 -34.27
N LYS A 190 -1.23 3.40 -34.37
CA LYS A 190 -2.46 3.03 -33.66
C LYS A 190 -2.09 2.08 -32.53
N PHE A 191 -2.68 2.30 -31.37
CA PHE A 191 -2.56 1.38 -30.26
C PHE A 191 -3.12 0.00 -30.63
N ALA A 192 -2.33 -1.05 -30.40
CA ALA A 192 -2.69 -2.44 -30.69
C ALA A 192 -2.41 -3.34 -29.47
N ASP A 193 -2.73 -2.85 -28.27
CA ASP A 193 -2.45 -3.52 -26.99
C ASP A 193 -0.96 -3.77 -26.73
N ASP A 194 -0.10 -2.88 -27.25
CA ASP A 194 1.34 -3.08 -27.36
C ASP A 194 2.17 -2.00 -26.65
N VAL A 195 1.94 -0.72 -26.95
CA VAL A 195 2.78 0.39 -26.47
C VAL A 195 1.98 1.34 -25.58
N TYR A 196 2.46 1.53 -24.35
CA TYR A 196 1.88 2.43 -23.36
C TYR A 196 2.88 3.50 -22.94
N MET A 197 2.40 4.71 -22.70
CA MET A 197 3.15 5.82 -22.12
C MET A 197 2.91 5.85 -20.61
N PRO A 198 3.93 5.59 -19.77
CA PRO A 198 3.81 5.82 -18.33
C PRO A 198 3.76 7.32 -18.04
N THR A 199 2.96 7.73 -17.06
CA THR A 199 2.91 9.12 -16.59
C THR A 199 3.07 9.18 -15.09
N ASP A 200 3.97 10.05 -14.62
CA ASP A 200 4.16 10.31 -13.19
C ASP A 200 3.05 11.22 -12.62
N GLU A 201 2.66 12.23 -13.40
CA GLU A 201 1.63 13.21 -13.05
C GLU A 201 0.80 13.64 -14.28
N PRO A 202 -0.50 14.00 -14.09
CA PRO A 202 -1.27 13.84 -12.86
C PRO A 202 -1.69 12.38 -12.64
N HIS A 203 -1.89 11.97 -11.39
CA HIS A 203 -2.45 10.67 -11.04
C HIS A 203 -3.66 10.83 -10.11
N GLY A 204 -4.69 10.00 -10.31
CA GLY A 204 -5.78 9.90 -9.34
C GLY A 204 -5.29 9.28 -8.04
N THR A 205 -5.60 9.86 -6.88
CA THR A 205 -5.25 9.26 -5.57
C THR A 205 -6.51 8.73 -4.90
N ILE A 206 -6.50 7.46 -4.50
CA ILE A 206 -7.59 6.83 -3.77
C ILE A 206 -7.10 6.52 -2.35
N GLU A 207 -7.87 6.92 -1.35
CA GLU A 207 -7.55 6.70 0.06
C GLU A 207 -8.77 6.18 0.82
N ALA A 208 -8.55 5.26 1.75
CA ALA A 208 -9.57 4.91 2.74
C ALA A 208 -8.93 4.38 4.02
N THR A 209 -9.66 4.55 5.13
CA THR A 209 -9.34 3.93 6.40
C THR A 209 -10.48 3.00 6.80
N LEU A 210 -10.16 1.75 7.09
CA LEU A 210 -11.08 0.78 7.65
C LEU A 210 -10.67 0.51 9.10
N SER A 211 -11.65 0.48 10.00
CA SER A 211 -11.45 0.11 11.40
C SER A 211 -12.45 -0.95 11.81
N ARG A 212 -12.11 -1.70 12.86
CA ARG A 212 -13.10 -2.56 13.53
C ARG A 212 -14.13 -1.68 14.25
N ALA A 213 -15.36 -2.17 14.38
CA ALA A 213 -16.47 -1.42 15.01
C ALA A 213 -16.13 -0.87 16.42
N ASN A 214 -15.31 -1.59 17.19
CA ASN A 214 -14.93 -1.21 18.56
C ASN A 214 -13.65 -0.35 18.62
N SER A 215 -13.08 0.03 17.47
CA SER A 215 -11.84 0.81 17.40
C SER A 215 -12.16 2.30 17.24
N LYS A 216 -11.67 3.15 18.15
CA LYS A 216 -11.78 4.61 18.04
C LYS A 216 -10.81 5.10 16.97
N LEU A 217 -11.26 5.39 15.75
CA LEU A 217 -10.42 6.02 14.72
C LEU A 217 -9.77 7.30 15.24
#